data_AF-A0A919S580-F1
#
_entry.id   AF-A0A919S580-F1
#
_cell.length_a   1.000
_cell.length_b   1.000
_cell.length_c   1.000
_cell.angle_alpha   90.00
_cell.angle_beta   90.00
_cell.angle_gamma   90.00
#
_symmetry.space_group_name_H-M   'P 1'
#
loop_
_entity.id
_entity.type
_entity.pdbx_description
1 polymer ?
#
loop_
_entity_poly.entity_id
_entity_poly.type
_entity_poly.pdbx_seq_one_letter_code
_entity_poly.pdbx_strand_id
1 'polypeptide(L)' 'MGRHRAGSADGRHWKTAGLVRWAAGRPFLWIDDEITDADRRWVAAHHPGRALLHRVDPRTGLTDADFAVLARPLTP' A
#
# COMPACT_ATOMS: atom_id res chain seq x y z
N MET A 1 18.62 -9.51 10.85
CA MET A 1 17.66 -10.63 10.74
C MET A 1 16.25 -10.05 10.61
N GLY A 2 15.94 -9.37 9.50
CA GLY A 2 14.58 -8.91 9.21
C GLY A 2 13.80 -10.09 8.65
N ARG A 3 12.79 -10.57 9.37
CA ARG A 3 11.96 -11.68 8.89
C ARG A 3 11.13 -11.18 7.71
N HIS A 4 11.64 -11.35 6.49
CA HIS A 4 10.78 -11.46 5.31
C HIS A 4 9.81 -12.62 5.57
N ARG A 5 8.61 -12.34 6.09
CA ARG A 5 7.52 -13.29 5.91
C ARG A 5 7.26 -13.33 4.42
N ALA A 6 7.43 -14.51 3.84
CA ALA A 6 7.27 -14.74 2.42
C ALA A 6 6.01 -14.03 1.94
N GLY A 7 6.17 -13.16 0.94
CA GLY A 7 5.04 -12.72 0.14
C GLY A 7 4.28 -13.96 -0.34
N SER A 8 3.02 -13.76 -0.68
CA SER A 8 2.22 -14.73 -1.43
C SER A 8 3.06 -15.27 -2.61
N ALA A 9 2.71 -16.42 -3.21
CA ALA A 9 3.51 -17.03 -4.29
C ALA A 9 3.87 -16.09 -5.48
N ASP A 10 3.20 -14.94 -5.58
CA ASP A 10 3.40 -13.85 -6.55
C ASP A 10 4.14 -12.60 -6.01
N GLY A 11 4.73 -12.68 -4.81
CA GLY A 11 5.51 -11.61 -4.18
C GLY A 11 4.70 -10.52 -3.47
N ARG A 12 3.39 -10.68 -3.31
CA ARG A 12 2.51 -9.69 -2.64
C ARG A 12 2.43 -9.87 -1.13
N HIS A 13 2.30 -8.76 -0.43
CA HIS A 13 2.03 -8.74 1.00
C HIS A 13 0.63 -9.30 1.33
N TRP A 14 0.52 -10.02 2.44
CA TRP A 14 -0.70 -10.77 2.79
C TRP A 14 -1.93 -9.87 3.05
N LYS A 15 -1.72 -8.62 3.47
CA LYS A 15 -2.82 -7.64 3.69
C LYS A 15 -3.47 -7.18 2.39
N THR A 16 -2.77 -7.25 1.26
CA THR A 16 -3.15 -6.57 0.01
C THR A 16 -4.55 -6.94 -0.45
N ALA A 17 -4.88 -8.23 -0.49
CA ALA A 17 -6.22 -8.68 -0.90
C ALA A 17 -7.31 -8.31 0.13
N GLY A 18 -6.98 -8.35 1.43
CA GLY A 18 -7.90 -7.99 2.50
C GLY A 18 -8.28 -6.51 2.47
N LEU A 19 -7.29 -5.64 2.26
CA LEU A 19 -7.50 -4.18 2.18
C LEU A 19 -8.36 -3.79 0.99
N VAL A 20 -8.09 -4.33 -0.20
CA VAL A 20 -8.91 -4.07 -1.40
C VAL A 20 -10.36 -4.53 -1.20
N ARG A 21 -10.55 -5.71 -0.62
CA ARG A 21 -11.89 -6.22 -0.30
C ARG A 21 -12.60 -5.33 0.71
N TRP A 22 -11.91 -4.90 1.76
CA TRP A 22 -12.48 -4.02 2.79
C TRP A 22 -12.83 -2.63 2.25
N ALA A 23 -11.98 -2.09 1.37
CA ALA A 23 -12.22 -0.82 0.71
C ALA A 23 -13.48 -0.85 -0.15
N ALA A 24 -13.83 -2.01 -0.74
CA ALA A 24 -15.07 -2.21 -1.48
C ALA A 24 -15.33 -1.12 -2.54
N GLY A 25 -14.27 -0.74 -3.27
CA GLY A 25 -14.30 0.31 -4.29
C GLY A 25 -14.16 1.76 -3.76
N ARG A 26 -14.22 1.99 -2.45
CA ARG A 26 -13.94 3.30 -1.86
C ARG A 26 -12.46 3.64 -1.98
N PRO A 27 -12.10 4.91 -2.22
CA PRO A 27 -10.70 5.33 -2.18
C PRO A 27 -10.04 5.00 -0.84
N PHE A 28 -8.77 4.59 -0.88
CA PHE A 28 -8.00 4.38 0.34
C PHE A 28 -6.52 4.72 0.17
N LEU A 29 -5.87 4.98 1.31
CA LEU A 29 -4.43 5.10 1.44
C LEU A 29 -3.94 3.94 2.29
N TRP A 30 -2.88 3.27 1.84
CA TRP A 30 -2.17 2.26 2.63
C TRP A 30 -0.72 2.69 2.80
N ILE A 31 -0.32 2.87 4.07
CA ILE A 31 1.02 3.22 4.49
C ILE A 31 1.60 2.02 5.23
N ASP A 32 2.68 1.43 4.71
CA ASP A 32 3.32 0.26 5.31
C ASP A 32 4.73 0.08 4.71
N ASP A 33 5.71 -0.31 5.52
CA ASP A 33 7.11 -0.43 5.12
C ASP A 33 7.39 -1.68 4.27
N GLU A 34 6.49 -2.66 4.30
CA GLU A 34 6.60 -3.92 3.56
C GLU A 34 5.91 -3.86 2.18
N ILE A 35 5.38 -2.70 1.76
CA ILE A 35 4.76 -2.53 0.44
C ILE A 35 5.75 -2.81 -0.68
N THR A 36 5.34 -3.66 -1.63
CA THR A 36 6.13 -4.05 -2.80
C THR A 36 5.51 -3.54 -4.11
N ASP A 37 6.26 -3.65 -5.21
CA ASP A 37 5.72 -3.38 -6.56
C ASP A 37 4.69 -4.42 -7.00
N ALA A 38 4.74 -5.64 -6.45
CA ALA A 38 3.71 -6.64 -6.67
C ALA A 38 2.36 -6.18 -6.08
N ASP A 39 2.39 -5.57 -4.88
CA ASP A 39 1.19 -5.02 -4.26
C ASP A 39 0.60 -3.88 -5.09
N ARG A 40 1.44 -2.95 -5.56
CA ARG A 40 1.01 -1.84 -6.42
C ARG A 40 0.33 -2.32 -7.69
N ARG A 41 0.94 -3.28 -8.40
CA ARG A 41 0.37 -3.86 -9.63
C ARG A 41 -0.95 -4.57 -9.38
N TRP A 42 -1.02 -5.34 -8.29
CA TRP A 42 -2.22 -6.09 -7.96
C TRP A 42 -3.37 -5.17 -7.56
N VAL A 43 -3.13 -4.15 -6.72
CA VAL A 43 -4.15 -3.17 -6.36
C VAL A 43 -4.65 -2.43 -7.60
N ALA A 44 -3.76 -1.99 -8.49
CA ALA A 44 -4.15 -1.32 -9.73
C ALA A 44 -5.04 -2.19 -10.62
N ALA A 45 -4.85 -3.50 -10.63
CA ALA A 45 -5.67 -4.43 -11.42
C ALA A 45 -7.00 -4.83 -10.75
N HIS A 46 -7.10 -4.78 -9.41
CA HIS A 46 -8.23 -5.35 -8.67
C HIS A 46 -9.07 -4.34 -7.89
N HIS A 47 -8.63 -3.09 -7.79
CA HIS A 47 -9.36 -2.03 -7.10
C HIS A 47 -9.77 -0.93 -8.09
N PRO A 48 -11.07 -0.81 -8.43
CA PRO A 48 -11.54 0.19 -9.39
C PRO A 48 -11.52 1.63 -8.82
N GLY A 49 -11.44 1.78 -7.50
CA GLY A 49 -11.31 3.07 -6.83
C GLY A 49 -9.86 3.57 -6.81
N ARG A 50 -9.66 4.78 -6.28
CA ARG A 50 -8.30 5.34 -6.10
C ARG A 50 -7.61 4.71 -4.90
N ALA A 51 -6.45 4.12 -5.13
CA ALA A 51 -5.59 3.61 -4.07
C ALA A 51 -4.21 4.26 -4.13
N LEU A 52 -3.76 4.84 -3.01
CA LEU A 52 -2.38 5.27 -2.82
C LEU A 52 -1.67 4.26 -1.92
N LEU A 53 -0.56 3.69 -2.40
CA LEU A 53 0.28 2.75 -1.65
C LEU A 53 1.62 3.43 -1.38
N HIS A 54 1.80 3.89 -0.14
CA HIS A 54 2.95 4.66 0.29
C HIS A 54 3.88 3.82 1.17
N ARG A 55 5.08 3.52 0.67
CA ARG A 55 6.07 2.75 1.42
C ARG A 55 6.91 3.70 2.28
N VAL A 56 7.02 3.40 3.58
CA VAL A 56 7.85 4.16 4.53
C VAL A 56 9.11 3.40 4.91
N ASP A 57 10.18 4.09 5.29
CA ASP A 57 11.37 3.44 5.87
C ASP A 57 11.09 3.13 7.36
N PRO A 58 11.18 1.86 7.80
CA PRO A 58 10.86 1.49 9.18
C PRO A 58 11.86 2.06 10.20
N ARG A 59 13.03 2.52 9.78
CA ARG A 59 14.04 3.12 10.67
C ARG A 59 13.72 4.56 11.04
N THR A 60 13.07 5.30 10.15
CA THR A 60 12.76 6.72 10.34
C THR A 60 11.27 6.96 10.56
N GLY A 61 10.41 6.03 10.17
CA GLY A 61 8.96 6.19 10.27
C GLY A 61 8.44 7.24 9.30
N LEU A 62 7.29 7.83 9.62
CA LEU A 62 6.69 8.91 8.85
C LEU A 62 7.43 10.23 9.06
N THR A 63 7.72 10.90 7.96
CA THR A 63 8.42 12.19 7.89
C THR A 63 7.53 13.26 7.27
N ASP A 64 7.93 14.52 7.37
CA ASP A 64 7.23 15.64 6.72
C ASP A 64 7.12 15.46 5.19
N ALA A 65 8.13 14.83 4.57
CA ALA A 65 8.10 14.50 3.15
C ALA A 65 7.00 13.48 2.83
N ASP A 66 6.79 12.50 3.71
CA ASP A 66 5.68 11.55 3.57
C ASP A 66 4.35 12.29 3.68
N PHE A 67 4.16 13.12 4.71
CA PHE A 67 2.93 13.90 4.87
C PHE A 67 2.63 14.81 3.67
N ALA A 68 3.64 15.40 3.03
CA ALA A 68 3.46 16.18 1.80
C ALA A 68 2.90 15.33 0.64
N VAL A 69 3.30 14.06 0.53
CA VAL A 69 2.72 13.12 -0.45
C VAL A 69 1.29 12.76 -0.06
N LEU A 70 1.05 12.48 1.22
CA LEU A 70 -0.24 12.00 1.73
C LEU A 70 -1.33 13.08 1.78
N ALA A 71 -0.96 14.35 1.85
CA ALA A 71 -1.91 15.48 1.85
C ALA A 71 -2.61 15.68 0.49
N ARG A 72 -2.19 14.97 -0.55
CA ARG A 72 -2.80 15.08 -1.88
C ARG A 72 -4.19 14.41 -1.87
N PRO A 73 -5.24 15.11 -2.35
CA PRO A 73 -6.58 14.55 -2.39
C PRO A 73 -6.67 13.37 -3.35
N LEU A 74 -7.38 12.31 -2.94
CA LEU A 74 -7.74 11.16 -3.80
C LEU A 74 -8.92 11.52 -4.72
N THR A 75 -8.86 12.66 -5.41
CA THR A 75 -9.91 13.18 -6.30
C THR A 75 -9.74 12.68 -7.75
N PRO A 76 -10.84 12.38 -8.49
CA PRO A 76 -10.82 11.94 -9.89
C PRO A 76 -9.98 12.79 -10.84
#